data_AF-A0A2W5FPS9-F1
#
_entry.id   AF-A0A2W5FPS9-F1
#
_cell.length_a   1.000
_cell.length_b   1.000
_cell.length_c   1.000
_cell.angle_alpha   90.00
_cell.angle_beta   90.00
_cell.angle_gamma   90.00
#
_symmetry.space_group_name_H-M   'P 1'
#
loop_
_entity.id
_entity.type
_entity.pdbx_description
1 polymer ?
#
loop_
_entity_poly.entity_id
_entity_poly.type
_entity_poly.pdbx_seq_one_letter_code
_entity_poly.pdbx_strand_id
1 'polypeptide(L)'
;MKLRDLFVRISQRIAEAAGHPAVFITAILLIALWGLSGPIFGFSDTWQLLVNTSTTIITFLMVFLIQSTQNRDSEAIHLKLDELIRATEGAHLALMDIEKFDEDEFQAFRRMYDQIAKEAKEKLNRGENDINCPELQVADLCFPADYLQHHKSENK
;
A
#
# COMPACT_ATOMS: atom_id res chain seq x y z
N MET A 1 -27.06 8.46 -6.39
CA MET A 1 -25.98 7.63 -5.81
C MET A 1 -24.70 7.98 -6.56
N LYS A 2 -23.61 8.37 -5.89
CA LYS A 2 -22.39 8.83 -6.58
C LYS A 2 -21.74 7.63 -7.28
N LEU A 3 -21.24 7.80 -8.51
CA LEU A 3 -20.57 6.75 -9.31
C LEU A 3 -19.46 6.02 -8.53
N ARG A 4 -18.73 6.77 -7.71
CA ARG A 4 -17.69 6.26 -6.82
C ARG A 4 -18.21 5.22 -5.83
N ASP A 5 -19.36 5.47 -5.20
CA ASP A 5 -19.93 4.56 -4.19
C ASP A 5 -20.41 3.25 -4.82
N LEU A 6 -20.92 3.32 -6.06
CA LEU A 6 -21.32 2.16 -6.84
C LEU A 6 -20.10 1.34 -7.27
N PHE A 7 -19.07 2.01 -7.80
CA PHE A 7 -17.81 1.36 -8.19
C PHE A 7 -17.17 0.64 -7.01
N VAL A 8 -17.00 1.31 -5.87
CA VAL A 8 -16.38 0.72 -4.67
C VAL A 8 -17.13 -0.54 -4.21
N ARG A 9 -18.47 -0.51 -4.18
CA ARG A 9 -19.28 -1.68 -3.80
C ARG A 9 -19.16 -2.83 -4.78
N ILE A 10 -19.11 -2.53 -6.09
CA ILE A 10 -18.95 -3.55 -7.14
C ILE A 10 -17.55 -4.15 -7.06
N SER A 11 -16.50 -3.33 -6.97
CA SER A 11 -15.12 -3.78 -6.87
C SER A 11 -14.89 -4.71 -5.67
N GLN A 12 -15.45 -4.36 -4.50
CA GLN A 12 -15.38 -5.21 -3.31
C GLN A 12 -16.05 -6.56 -3.52
N ARG A 13 -17.28 -6.59 -4.04
CA ARG A 13 -17.98 -7.85 -4.32
C ARG A 13 -17.27 -8.71 -5.35
N ILE A 14 -16.70 -8.09 -6.39
CA ILE A 14 -15.90 -8.82 -7.39
C ILE A 14 -14.63 -9.38 -6.76
N ALA A 15 -13.94 -8.61 -5.92
CA ALA A 15 -12.74 -9.08 -5.22
C ALA A 15 -13.04 -10.25 -4.25
N GLU A 16 -14.11 -10.14 -3.46
CA GLU A 16 -14.58 -11.20 -2.57
C GLU A 16 -14.97 -12.48 -3.34
N ALA A 17 -15.67 -12.32 -4.47
CA ALA A 17 -16.03 -13.44 -5.34
C ALA A 17 -14.80 -14.07 -6.00
N ALA A 18 -13.86 -13.26 -6.51
CA ALA A 18 -12.65 -13.73 -7.16
C ALA A 18 -11.73 -14.53 -6.21
N GLY A 19 -11.75 -14.21 -4.91
CA GLY A 19 -11.02 -14.97 -3.88
C GLY A 19 -11.68 -16.28 -3.45
N HIS A 20 -12.92 -16.56 -3.89
CA HIS A 20 -13.66 -17.74 -3.44
C HIS A 20 -13.25 -19.01 -4.21
N PRO A 21 -12.91 -20.13 -3.53
CA PRO A 21 -12.48 -21.37 -4.20
C PRO A 21 -13.47 -21.91 -5.24
N ALA A 22 -14.79 -21.74 -5.00
CA ALA A 22 -15.83 -22.16 -5.93
C ALA A 22 -15.79 -21.39 -7.27
N VAL A 23 -15.42 -20.10 -7.24
CA VAL A 23 -15.29 -19.27 -8.44
C VAL A 23 -14.09 -19.70 -9.26
N PHE A 24 -12.98 -20.06 -8.60
CA PHE A 24 -11.80 -20.62 -9.26
C PHE A 24 -12.11 -21.93 -10.00
N ILE A 25 -12.82 -22.86 -9.34
CA ILE A 25 -13.25 -24.12 -9.99
C ILE A 25 -14.17 -23.82 -11.18
N THR A 26 -15.10 -22.88 -11.03
CA THR A 26 -16.00 -22.46 -12.12
C THR A 26 -15.21 -21.88 -13.30
N ALA A 27 -14.19 -21.06 -13.04
CA ALA A 27 -13.33 -20.50 -14.07
C ALA A 27 -12.55 -21.59 -14.82
N ILE A 28 -12.01 -22.59 -14.12
CA ILE A 28 -11.36 -23.75 -14.74
C ILE A 28 -12.33 -24.51 -15.64
N LEU A 29 -13.56 -24.77 -15.17
CA LEU A 29 -14.57 -25.47 -15.97
C LEU A 29 -14.96 -24.67 -17.21
N LEU A 30 -15.07 -23.35 -17.10
CA LEU A 30 -15.32 -22.47 -18.25
C LEU A 30 -14.18 -22.51 -19.27
N ILE A 31 -12.92 -22.48 -18.83
CA ILE A 31 -11.74 -22.61 -19.71
C ILE A 31 -11.72 -23.98 -20.38
N ALA A 32 -12.02 -25.06 -19.65
CA ALA A 32 -12.09 -26.41 -20.19
C ALA A 32 -13.22 -26.55 -21.23
N LEU A 33 -14.41 -26.03 -20.94
CA LEU A 33 -15.56 -26.05 -21.85
C LEU A 33 -15.29 -25.23 -23.12
N TRP A 34 -14.64 -24.07 -22.96
CA TRP A 34 -14.16 -23.29 -24.10
C TRP A 34 -13.16 -24.10 -24.95
N GLY A 35 -12.14 -24.71 -24.35
CA GLY A 35 -11.17 -25.55 -25.07
C GLY A 35 -11.81 -26.72 -25.81
N LEU A 36 -12.81 -27.37 -25.20
CA LEU A 36 -13.61 -28.44 -25.80
C LEU A 36 -14.50 -27.97 -26.95
N SER A 37 -14.87 -26.69 -27.00
CA SER A 37 -15.58 -26.09 -28.14
C SER A 37 -14.66 -25.86 -29.35
N GLY A 38 -13.34 -25.77 -29.14
CA GLY A 38 -12.34 -25.50 -30.19
C GLY A 38 -12.41 -26.44 -31.40
N PRO A 39 -12.50 -27.77 -31.24
CA PRO A 39 -12.66 -28.72 -32.34
C PRO A 39 -13.91 -28.48 -33.22
N ILE A 40 -15.00 -27.98 -32.65
CA ILE A 40 -16.24 -27.66 -33.39
C ILE A 40 -16.01 -26.48 -34.34
N PHE A 41 -15.19 -25.51 -33.93
CA PHE A 41 -14.85 -24.32 -34.70
C PHE A 41 -13.52 -24.43 -35.48
N GLY A 42 -12.93 -25.64 -35.54
CA GLY A 42 -11.66 -25.89 -36.21
C GLY A 42 -10.49 -25.06 -35.68
N PHE A 43 -10.54 -24.62 -34.41
CA PHE A 43 -9.56 -23.71 -33.81
C PHE A 43 -9.31 -22.44 -34.64
N SER A 44 -10.36 -21.90 -35.27
CA SER A 44 -10.26 -20.72 -36.15
C SER A 44 -9.61 -19.50 -35.49
N ASP A 45 -9.03 -18.62 -36.32
CA ASP A 45 -8.43 -17.37 -35.86
C ASP A 45 -9.44 -16.50 -35.08
N THR A 46 -10.71 -16.47 -35.49
CA THR A 46 -11.77 -15.74 -34.78
C THR A 46 -12.03 -16.32 -33.38
N TRP A 47 -12.00 -17.64 -33.24
CA TRP A 47 -12.19 -18.33 -31.96
C TRP A 47 -11.06 -18.03 -30.97
N GLN A 48 -9.80 -18.01 -31.45
CA GLN A 48 -8.63 -17.65 -30.64
C GLN A 48 -8.61 -16.14 -30.30
N LEU A 49 -8.88 -15.30 -31.30
CA LEU A 49 -8.91 -13.84 -31.15
C LEU A 49 -9.92 -13.42 -30.08
N LEU A 50 -11.11 -14.02 -30.08
CA LEU A 50 -12.15 -13.69 -29.10
C LEU A 50 -11.66 -13.86 -27.65
N VAL A 51 -10.98 -14.95 -27.34
CA VAL A 51 -10.50 -15.21 -25.97
C VAL A 51 -9.29 -14.36 -25.61
N ASN A 52 -8.35 -14.19 -26.54
CA ASN A 52 -7.18 -13.34 -26.30
C ASN A 52 -7.61 -11.88 -26.05
N THR A 53 -8.51 -11.35 -26.88
CA THR A 53 -9.03 -9.98 -26.72
C THR A 53 -9.87 -9.84 -25.46
N SER A 54 -10.77 -10.79 -25.17
CA SER A 54 -11.62 -10.73 -23.98
C SER A 54 -10.81 -10.78 -22.69
N THR A 55 -9.83 -11.68 -22.61
CA THR A 55 -8.97 -11.81 -21.43
C THR A 55 -8.14 -10.55 -21.21
N THR A 56 -7.67 -9.91 -22.29
CA THR A 56 -6.93 -8.65 -22.20
C THR A 56 -7.78 -7.53 -21.62
N ILE A 57 -9.03 -7.38 -22.10
CA ILE A 57 -9.98 -6.38 -21.56
C ILE A 57 -10.27 -6.66 -20.08
N ILE A 58 -10.56 -7.91 -19.73
CA ILE A 58 -10.83 -8.31 -18.35
C ILE A 58 -9.62 -8.02 -17.45
N THR A 59 -8.42 -8.35 -17.91
CA THR A 59 -7.17 -8.10 -17.16
C THR A 59 -6.96 -6.61 -16.94
N PHE A 60 -7.16 -5.78 -17.98
CA PHE A 60 -7.05 -4.33 -17.85
C PHE A 60 -8.05 -3.77 -16.84
N LEU A 61 -9.30 -4.22 -16.87
CA LEU A 61 -10.30 -3.86 -15.86
C LEU A 61 -9.90 -4.35 -14.46
N MET A 62 -9.35 -5.56 -14.36
CA MET A 62 -8.94 -6.16 -13.11
C MET A 62 -7.83 -5.37 -12.42
N VAL A 63 -6.90 -4.76 -13.16
CA VAL A 63 -5.89 -3.85 -12.60
C VAL A 63 -6.55 -2.71 -11.83
N PHE A 64 -7.57 -2.06 -12.40
CA PHE A 64 -8.29 -0.99 -11.70
C PHE A 64 -9.08 -1.48 -10.49
N LEU A 65 -9.70 -2.66 -10.58
CA LEU A 65 -10.43 -3.26 -9.45
C LEU A 65 -9.49 -3.62 -8.29
N ILE A 66 -8.34 -4.21 -8.61
CA ILE A 66 -7.29 -4.54 -7.65
C ILE A 66 -6.75 -3.26 -7.03
N GLN A 67 -6.37 -2.26 -7.83
CA GLN A 67 -5.88 -0.98 -7.33
C GLN A 67 -6.88 -0.28 -6.42
N SER A 68 -8.17 -0.27 -6.77
CA SER A 68 -9.21 0.35 -5.93
C SER A 68 -9.36 -0.35 -4.58
N THR A 69 -9.22 -1.67 -4.53
CA THR A 69 -9.35 -2.44 -3.29
C THR A 69 -8.08 -2.29 -2.46
N GLN A 70 -6.92 -2.48 -3.10
CA GLN A 70 -5.60 -2.33 -2.48
C GLN A 70 -5.37 -0.92 -1.93
N ASN A 71 -5.75 0.14 -2.65
CA ASN A 71 -5.58 1.51 -2.19
C ASN A 71 -6.31 1.77 -0.86
N ARG A 72 -7.55 1.26 -0.74
CA ARG A 72 -8.34 1.40 0.49
C ARG A 72 -7.77 0.56 1.62
N ASP A 73 -7.33 -0.66 1.33
CA ASP A 73 -6.76 -1.54 2.33
C ASP A 73 -5.41 -1.00 2.85
N SER A 74 -4.59 -0.39 1.97
CA SER A 74 -3.37 0.32 2.35
C SER A 74 -3.67 1.50 3.27
N GLU A 75 -4.61 2.39 2.93
CA GLU A 75 -5.03 3.50 3.81
C GLU A 75 -5.47 3.00 5.20
N ALA A 76 -6.23 1.90 5.25
CA ALA A 76 -6.67 1.32 6.51
C ALA A 76 -5.51 0.75 7.33
N ILE A 77 -4.44 0.28 6.70
CA ILE A 77 -3.21 -0.14 7.37
C ILE A 77 -2.47 1.07 7.95
N HIS A 78 -2.31 2.16 7.17
CA HIS A 78 -1.70 3.42 7.65
C HIS A 78 -2.42 3.92 8.91
N LEU A 79 -3.75 4.08 8.87
CA LEU A 79 -4.54 4.54 10.02
C LEU A 79 -4.40 3.65 11.28
N LYS A 80 -4.24 2.33 11.09
CA LYS A 80 -4.02 1.41 12.22
C LYS A 80 -2.61 1.56 12.80
N LEU A 81 -1.60 1.76 11.95
CA LEU A 81 -0.23 2.03 12.38
C LEU A 81 -0.15 3.36 13.12
N ASP A 82 -0.84 4.38 12.62
CA ASP A 82 -0.92 5.70 13.25
C ASP A 82 -1.48 5.62 14.67
N GLU A 83 -2.55 4.85 14.85
CA GLU A 83 -3.12 4.59 16.17
C GLU A 83 -2.15 3.84 17.09
N LEU A 84 -1.40 2.87 16.57
CA LEU A 84 -0.38 2.17 17.36
C LEU A 84 0.78 3.10 17.76
N ILE A 85 1.25 3.95 16.85
CA ILE A 85 2.27 4.98 17.15
C ILE A 85 1.74 5.94 18.22
N ARG A 86 0.50 6.42 18.05
CA ARG A 86 -0.16 7.33 18.98
C ARG A 86 -0.31 6.74 20.38
N ALA A 87 -0.58 5.44 20.48
CA ALA A 87 -0.80 4.73 21.74
C ALA A 87 0.50 4.25 22.42
N THR A 88 1.64 4.30 21.72
CA THR A 88 2.93 3.81 22.24
C THR A 88 3.69 4.93 22.95
N GLU A 89 3.99 4.75 24.25
CA GLU A 89 4.80 5.68 25.01
C GLU A 89 6.23 5.78 24.42
N GLY A 90 6.72 7.01 24.24
CA GLY A 90 8.05 7.25 23.65
C GLY A 90 8.13 7.06 22.13
N ALA A 91 6.99 6.88 21.45
CA ALA A 91 6.96 6.86 19.98
C ALA A 91 7.07 8.27 19.38
N HIS A 92 7.67 8.35 18.20
CA HIS A 92 7.87 9.60 17.48
C HIS A 92 6.63 9.93 16.66
N LEU A 93 5.68 10.67 17.25
CA LEU A 93 4.40 11.03 16.63
C LEU A 93 4.56 11.77 15.29
N ALA A 94 5.68 12.45 15.06
CA ALA A 94 5.95 13.11 13.79
C ALA A 94 5.97 12.14 12.59
N LEU A 95 6.22 10.83 12.80
CA LEU A 95 6.23 9.81 11.73
C LEU A 95 4.84 9.31 11.31
N MET A 96 3.79 9.71 12.01
CA MET A 96 2.41 9.30 11.73
C MET A 96 1.92 9.75 10.36
N ASP A 97 2.61 10.70 9.73
CA ASP A 97 2.24 11.20 8.40
C ASP A 97 3.43 11.21 7.43
N ILE A 98 4.36 10.25 7.60
CA ILE A 98 5.60 10.20 6.83
C ILE A 98 5.36 10.06 5.32
N GLU A 99 4.23 9.48 4.89
CA GLU A 99 3.89 9.35 3.47
C GLU A 99 3.58 10.68 2.78
N LYS A 100 3.27 11.73 3.56
CA LYS A 100 3.00 13.07 3.04
C LYS A 100 4.22 14.00 3.10
N PHE A 101 5.33 13.53 3.66
CA PHE A 101 6.56 14.31 3.72
C PHE A 101 7.07 14.67 2.33
N ASP A 102 7.58 15.89 2.20
CA ASP A 102 8.42 16.23 1.06
C ASP A 102 9.78 15.51 1.13
N GLU A 103 10.57 15.63 0.07
CA GLU A 103 11.87 14.96 -0.01
C GLU A 103 12.83 15.46 1.07
N ASP A 104 12.82 16.76 1.40
CA ASP A 104 13.73 17.34 2.38
C ASP A 104 13.39 16.89 3.80
N GLU A 105 12.10 16.86 4.15
CA GLU A 105 11.57 16.28 5.39
C GLU A 105 11.94 14.80 5.51
N PHE A 106 11.69 14.01 4.46
CA PHE A 106 11.98 12.58 4.46
C PHE A 106 13.47 12.31 4.66
N GLN A 107 14.35 13.09 4.01
CA GLN A 107 15.79 12.99 4.17
C GLN A 107 16.26 13.42 5.56
N ALA A 108 15.64 14.44 6.17
CA ALA A 108 15.95 14.85 7.55
C ALA A 108 15.68 13.71 8.54
N PHE A 109 14.50 13.08 8.45
CA PHE A 109 14.16 11.92 9.26
C PHE A 109 15.07 10.72 9.00
N ARG A 110 15.40 10.43 7.73
CA ARG A 110 16.34 9.36 7.36
C ARG A 110 17.69 9.53 8.04
N ARG A 111 18.28 10.73 7.98
CA ARG A 111 19.59 11.02 8.58
C ARG A 111 19.57 10.84 10.09
N MET A 112 18.49 11.26 10.74
CA MET A 112 18.31 11.07 12.19
C MET A 112 18.30 9.58 12.55
N TYR A 113 17.51 8.76 11.84
CA TYR A 113 17.48 7.32 12.07
C TYR A 113 18.82 6.62 11.77
N ASP A 114 19.53 7.06 10.74
CA ASP A 114 20.87 6.58 10.44
C ASP A 114 21.86 6.89 11.58
N GLN A 115 21.71 8.04 12.25
CA GLN A 115 22.52 8.41 13.40
C GLN A 115 22.20 7.53 14.61
N ILE A 116 20.92 7.33 14.94
CA ILE A 116 20.50 6.41 16.02
C ILE A 116 21.06 5.01 15.77
N ALA A 117 20.96 4.51 14.53
CA ALA A 117 21.47 3.21 14.16
C ALA A 117 23.00 3.11 14.28
N LYS A 118 23.74 4.18 13.98
CA LYS A 118 25.19 4.24 14.20
C LYS A 118 25.53 4.20 15.69
N GLU A 119 24.85 5.00 16.49
CA GLU A 119 25.06 5.03 17.95
C GLU A 119 24.73 3.68 18.60
N ALA A 120 23.65 3.02 18.17
CA ALA A 120 23.30 1.67 18.60
C ALA A 120 24.41 0.65 18.24
N LYS A 121 24.93 0.69 17.02
CA LYS A 121 26.06 -0.17 16.59
C LYS A 121 27.32 0.09 17.43
N GLU A 122 27.63 1.34 17.75
CA GLU A 122 28.78 1.68 18.59
C GLU A 122 28.61 1.18 20.02
N LYS A 123 27.41 1.29 20.59
CA LYS A 123 27.07 0.72 21.91
C LYS A 123 27.27 -0.79 21.93
N LEU A 124 26.75 -1.49 20.92
CA LEU A 124 26.96 -2.93 20.76
C LEU A 124 28.45 -3.29 20.68
N ASN A 125 29.25 -2.53 19.92
CA ASN A 125 30.70 -2.75 19.81
C ASN A 125 31.43 -2.53 21.14
N ARG A 126 30.89 -1.70 22.05
CA ARG A 126 31.39 -1.50 23.41
C ARG A 126 30.87 -2.52 24.42
N GLY A 127 30.01 -3.46 24.00
CA GLY A 127 29.38 -4.46 24.86
C GLY A 127 28.19 -3.93 25.67
N GLU A 128 27.63 -2.78 25.29
CA GLU A 128 26.44 -2.19 25.89
C GLU A 128 25.16 -2.69 25.18
N ASN A 129 24.02 -2.67 25.87
CA ASN A 129 22.72 -3.02 25.28
C ASN A 129 22.16 -1.85 24.44
N ASP A 130 21.51 -2.15 23.31
CA ASP A 130 20.91 -1.20 22.36
C ASP A 130 19.38 -1.11 22.44
N ILE A 131 18.78 -1.70 23.47
CA ILE A 131 17.32 -1.93 23.62
C ILE A 131 16.47 -0.69 23.96
N ASN A 132 17.05 0.50 24.04
CA ASN A 132 16.32 1.71 24.44
C ASN A 132 15.92 2.56 23.22
N CYS A 133 14.71 3.12 23.24
CA CYS A 133 14.27 4.14 22.29
C CYS A 133 14.74 5.53 22.79
N PRO A 134 15.77 6.16 22.19
CA PRO A 134 16.19 7.50 22.58
C PRO A 134 15.10 8.52 22.24
N GLU A 135 14.90 9.51 23.10
CA GLU A 135 14.00 10.63 22.84
C GLU A 135 14.61 11.53 21.77
N LEU A 136 13.92 11.72 20.64
CA LEU A 136 14.39 12.58 19.56
C LEU A 136 13.86 14.01 19.74
N GLN A 137 14.76 14.97 19.94
CA GLN A 137 14.37 16.37 19.98
C GLN A 137 14.25 16.92 18.55
N VAL A 138 13.17 17.65 18.30
CA VAL A 138 12.93 18.34 17.02
C VAL A 138 14.06 19.32 16.68
N ALA A 139 14.81 19.79 17.69
CA ALA A 139 15.98 20.64 17.51
C ALA A 139 17.17 19.93 16.85
N ASP A 140 17.24 18.59 16.93
CA ASP A 140 18.27 17.77 16.30
C ASP A 140 17.94 17.44 14.84
N LEU A 141 16.67 17.63 14.44
CA LEU A 141 16.25 17.53 13.05
C LEU A 141 16.68 18.80 12.32
N CYS A 142 17.59 18.64 11.37
CA CYS A 142 18.04 19.73 10.48
C CYS A 142 16.93 20.04 9.46
N PHE A 143 15.80 20.55 9.94
CA PHE A 143 14.75 21.07 9.09
C PHE A 143 15.20 22.40 8.47
N PRO A 144 14.85 22.67 7.20
CA PRO A 144 15.07 23.97 6.61
C PRO A 144 14.28 25.05 7.41
N ALA A 145 14.81 26.27 7.48
CA ALA A 145 14.37 27.30 8.44
C ALA A 145 12.91 27.78 8.26
N ASP A 146 12.33 27.49 7.10
CA ASP A 146 10.94 27.72 6.70
C ASP A 146 9.95 26.70 7.28
N TYR A 147 10.41 25.49 7.61
CA TYR A 147 9.59 24.41 8.18
C TYR A 147 8.90 24.80 9.49
N LEU A 148 9.69 25.36 10.42
CA LEU A 148 9.19 25.81 11.72
C LEU A 148 8.25 27.02 11.62
N GLN A 149 8.26 27.74 10.49
CA GLN A 149 7.36 28.88 10.27
C GLN A 149 6.00 28.44 9.74
N HIS A 150 5.97 27.45 8.84
CA HIS A 150 4.73 26.90 8.29
C HIS A 150 3.85 26.24 9.37
N HIS A 151 4.41 25.36 10.20
CA HIS A 151 3.64 24.65 11.23
C HIS A 151 3.21 25.51 12.42
N LYS A 152 3.89 26.63 12.67
CA LYS A 152 3.48 27.59 13.73
C LYS A 152 2.27 28.43 13.31
N SER A 153 1.97 28.50 12.01
CA SER A 153 0.85 29.27 11.46
C SER A 153 -0.48 28.49 11.45
N GLU A 154 -0.43 27.16 11.31
CA GLU A 154 -1.63 26.30 11.32
C GLU A 154 -2.15 25.98 12.73
N ASN A 155 -1.33 26.18 13.76
CA ASN A 155 -1.66 25.82 15.16
C ASN A 155 -2.14 27.02 16.00
N LYS A 156 -2.74 28.03 15.37
CA LYS A 156 -3.31 29.22 16.03
C LYS A 156 -4.76 29.44 15.62
#